data_AF-A0A972ZZ91-F1
#
_entry.id   AF-A0A972ZZ91-F1
#
_cell.length_a   1.000
_cell.length_b   1.000
_cell.length_c   1.000
_cell.angle_alpha   90.00
_cell.angle_beta   90.00
_cell.angle_gamma   90.00
#
_symmetry.space_group_name_H-M   'P 1'
#
loop_
_entity.id
_entity.type
_entity.pdbx_description
1 polymer ?
#
loop_
_entity_poly.entity_id
_entity_poly.type
_entity_poly.pdbx_seq_one_letter_code
_entity_poly.pdbx_strand_id
1 'polypeptide(L)'
;RAWLATCVANRCRDLQRKDRSLRQTVAQYADQPVKRRVDSPVRMVIQDEAIQCVSRALNALPYEQRETLVLRVQGNMTFRQIARLQKVSPKTSQSRYHYGINKLRSLLDEEVDS
;
A
#
# COMPACT_ATOMS: atom_id res chain seq x y z
N ARG A 1 -13.86 13.63 6.82
CA ARG A 1 -12.58 12.88 6.83
C ARG A 1 -12.85 11.46 7.36
N ALA A 2 -13.07 10.47 6.47
CA ALA A 2 -13.47 9.09 6.85
C ALA A 2 -12.68 8.01 6.07
N TRP A 3 -11.49 8.36 5.62
CA TRP A 3 -10.87 7.72 4.45
C TRP A 3 -9.80 6.67 4.83
N LEU A 4 -9.00 6.94 5.87
CA LEU A 4 -8.11 5.94 6.48
C LEU A 4 -8.89 4.79 7.11
N ALA A 5 -10.05 5.06 7.74
CA ALA A 5 -10.85 4.03 8.40
C ALA A 5 -11.31 2.93 7.42
N THR A 6 -11.67 3.28 6.19
CA THR A 6 -12.06 2.30 5.16
C THR A 6 -10.87 1.49 4.65
N CYS A 7 -9.74 2.15 4.37
CA CYS A 7 -8.49 1.46 4.01
C CYS A 7 -8.04 0.50 5.11
N VAL A 8 -7.99 0.98 6.34
CA VAL A 8 -7.60 0.21 7.52
C VAL A 8 -8.59 -0.93 7.73
N ALA A 9 -9.89 -0.70 7.69
CA ALA A 9 -10.88 -1.77 7.87
C ALA A 9 -10.80 -2.83 6.76
N ASN A 10 -10.62 -2.41 5.49
CA ASN A 10 -10.45 -3.35 4.38
C ASN A 10 -9.13 -4.13 4.50
N ARG A 11 -8.04 -3.44 4.88
CA ARG A 11 -6.72 -4.05 5.08
C ARG A 11 -6.71 -5.02 6.26
N CYS A 12 -7.33 -4.65 7.38
CA CYS A 12 -7.51 -5.53 8.54
C CYS A 12 -8.32 -6.78 8.17
N ARG A 13 -9.42 -6.63 7.43
CA ARG A 13 -10.21 -7.79 6.94
C ARG A 13 -9.40 -8.68 6.00
N ASP A 14 -8.59 -8.09 5.11
CA ASP A 14 -7.75 -8.84 4.16
C ASP A 14 -6.62 -9.59 4.87
N LEU A 15 -5.95 -8.95 5.84
CA LEU A 15 -4.95 -9.57 6.70
C LEU A 15 -5.55 -10.71 7.51
N GLN A 16 -6.76 -10.55 8.07
CA GLN A 16 -7.45 -11.62 8.79
C GLN A 16 -7.82 -12.80 7.89
N ARG A 17 -8.25 -12.55 6.64
CA ARG A 17 -8.50 -13.62 5.66
C ARG A 17 -7.22 -14.40 5.35
N LYS A 18 -6.10 -13.71 5.12
CA LYS A 18 -4.80 -14.34 4.87
C LYS A 18 -4.28 -15.08 6.08
N ASP A 19 -4.41 -14.51 7.28
CA ASP A 19 -3.99 -15.14 8.53
C ASP A 19 -4.84 -16.39 8.83
N ARG A 20 -6.15 -16.37 8.55
CA ARG A 20 -7.00 -17.56 8.66
C ARG A 20 -6.61 -18.65 7.65
N SER A 21 -6.33 -18.29 6.40
CA SER A 21 -5.86 -19.23 5.38
C SER A 21 -4.49 -19.81 5.72
N LEU A 22 -3.57 -18.96 6.20
CA LEU A 22 -2.23 -19.37 6.63
C LEU A 22 -2.32 -20.26 7.86
N ARG A 23 -3.16 -19.94 8.86
CA ARG A 23 -3.39 -20.80 10.03
C ARG A 23 -3.99 -22.14 9.67
N GLN A 24 -4.88 -22.22 8.66
CA GLN A 24 -5.36 -23.50 8.14
C GLN A 24 -4.23 -24.32 7.52
N THR A 25 -3.35 -23.70 6.74
CA THR A 25 -2.17 -24.37 6.17
C THR A 25 -1.14 -24.74 7.24
N VAL A 26 -0.81 -23.83 8.16
CA VAL A 26 0.16 -24.04 9.24
C VAL A 26 -0.34 -25.07 10.25
N ALA A 27 -1.65 -25.16 10.51
CA ALA A 27 -2.22 -26.25 11.29
C ALA A 27 -2.00 -27.63 10.63
N GLN A 28 -1.83 -27.70 9.31
CA GLN A 28 -1.44 -28.92 8.58
C GLN A 28 0.07 -29.20 8.61
N TYR A 29 0.91 -28.23 9.00
CA TYR A 29 2.38 -28.32 9.01
C TYR A 29 3.00 -27.92 10.37
N ALA A 30 2.23 -28.03 11.46
CA ALA A 30 2.52 -27.41 12.77
C ALA A 30 3.82 -27.86 13.46
N ASP A 31 4.48 -28.89 12.93
CA ASP A 31 5.70 -29.49 13.49
C ASP A 31 7.02 -28.90 12.93
N GLN A 32 6.94 -27.89 12.04
CA GLN A 32 8.15 -27.25 11.51
C GLN A 32 8.52 -25.96 12.27
N PRO A 33 9.77 -25.84 12.76
CA PRO A 33 10.21 -24.63 13.45
C PRO A 33 10.30 -23.46 12.47
N VAL A 34 9.41 -22.47 12.65
CA VAL A 34 9.43 -21.21 11.90
C VAL A 34 10.61 -20.36 12.39
N LYS A 35 11.69 -20.29 11.59
CA LYS A 35 12.81 -19.38 11.86
C LYS A 35 12.31 -17.93 11.84
N ARG A 36 12.20 -17.31 13.02
CA ARG A 36 12.06 -15.85 13.15
C ARG A 36 13.30 -15.20 12.55
N ARG A 37 13.13 -14.45 11.46
CA ARG A 37 14.19 -13.59 10.92
C ARG A 37 14.38 -12.43 11.90
N VAL A 38 15.52 -12.38 12.56
CA VAL A 38 16.01 -11.17 13.23
C VAL A 38 16.76 -10.40 12.15
N ASP A 39 16.22 -9.25 11.73
CA ASP A 39 16.88 -8.41 10.73
C ASP A 39 18.08 -7.68 11.35
N SER A 40 19.18 -7.61 10.60
CA SER A 40 20.40 -6.89 11.02
C SER A 40 20.13 -5.38 11.21
N PRO A 41 20.77 -4.70 12.19
CA PRO A 41 20.60 -3.26 12.40
C PRO A 41 20.82 -2.42 11.13
N VAL A 42 21.79 -2.79 10.27
CA VAL A 42 22.04 -2.11 8.99
C VAL A 42 20.85 -2.23 8.04
N ARG A 43 20.21 -3.41 8.00
CA ARG A 43 19.00 -3.61 7.20
C ARG A 43 17.83 -2.77 7.69
N MET A 44 17.70 -2.58 9.00
CA MET A 44 16.65 -1.75 9.57
C MET A 44 16.82 -0.28 9.16
N VAL A 45 18.05 0.27 9.22
CA VAL A 45 18.32 1.66 8.82
C VAL A 45 18.04 1.89 7.34
N ILE A 46 18.50 1.00 6.45
CA ILE A 46 18.22 1.08 5.00
C ILE A 46 16.70 1.01 4.74
N GLN A 47 15.99 0.15 5.48
CA GLN A 47 14.55 0.03 5.35
C GLN A 47 13.82 1.31 5.80
N ASP A 48 14.25 1.91 6.91
CA ASP A 48 13.68 3.17 7.41
C ASP A 48 13.89 4.31 6.41
N GLU A 49 15.08 4.42 5.81
CA GLU A 49 15.39 5.42 4.79
C GLU A 49 14.52 5.23 3.53
N ALA A 50 14.40 4.01 3.04
CA ALA A 50 13.53 3.70 1.90
C ALA A 50 12.05 4.02 2.19
N ILE A 51 11.58 3.73 3.41
CA ILE A 51 10.22 4.08 3.84
C ILE A 51 10.04 5.61 3.86
N GLN A 52 11.01 6.35 4.35
CA GLN A 52 10.96 7.82 4.39
C GLN A 52 10.95 8.41 2.98
N CYS A 53 11.78 7.89 2.06
CA CYS A 53 11.81 8.31 0.66
C CYS A 53 10.44 8.14 0.00
N VAL A 54 9.85 6.94 0.09
CA VAL A 54 8.50 6.67 -0.44
C VAL A 54 7.43 7.56 0.20
N SER A 55 7.53 7.82 1.51
CA SER A 55 6.61 8.71 2.22
C SER A 55 6.67 10.15 1.70
N ARG A 56 7.87 10.69 1.47
CA ARG A 56 8.09 12.02 0.89
C ARG A 56 7.51 12.10 -0.52
N ALA A 57 7.84 11.12 -1.37
CA ALA A 57 7.36 11.07 -2.75
C ALA A 57 5.83 10.98 -2.84
N LEU A 58 5.20 10.16 -1.97
CA LEU A 58 3.74 10.10 -1.86
C LEU A 58 3.12 11.43 -1.42
N ASN A 59 3.77 12.16 -0.51
CA ASN A 59 3.27 13.44 -0.02
C ASN A 59 3.38 14.57 -1.05
N ALA A 60 4.32 14.47 -1.99
CA ALA A 60 4.47 15.41 -3.11
C ALA A 60 3.41 15.22 -4.23
N LEU A 61 2.65 14.12 -4.19
CA LEU A 61 1.53 13.91 -5.11
C LEU A 61 0.32 14.80 -4.76
N PRO A 62 -0.41 15.32 -5.77
CA PRO A 62 -1.73 15.89 -5.58
C PRO A 62 -2.62 14.94 -4.77
N TYR A 63 -3.39 15.51 -3.83
CA TYR A 63 -4.14 14.74 -2.84
C TYR A 63 -4.99 13.65 -3.48
N GLU A 64 -5.75 13.97 -4.52
CA GLU A 64 -6.69 13.06 -5.18
C GLU A 64 -5.97 11.89 -5.89
N GLN A 65 -4.74 12.11 -6.37
CA GLN A 65 -3.91 11.10 -7.01
C GLN A 65 -3.33 10.15 -5.96
N ARG A 66 -2.71 10.71 -4.90
CA ARG A 66 -2.21 9.96 -3.73
C ARG A 66 -3.31 9.10 -3.12
N GLU A 67 -4.45 9.73 -2.89
CA GLU A 67 -5.65 9.13 -2.33
C GLU A 67 -6.11 7.94 -3.22
N THR A 68 -6.26 8.14 -4.53
CA THR A 68 -6.62 7.04 -5.44
C THR A 68 -5.60 5.88 -5.40
N LEU A 69 -4.30 6.19 -5.36
CA LEU A 69 -3.22 5.21 -5.35
C LEU A 69 -3.25 4.35 -4.08
N VAL A 70 -3.42 4.98 -2.91
CA VAL A 70 -3.50 4.27 -1.62
C VAL A 70 -4.71 3.34 -1.54
N LEU A 71 -5.92 3.74 -1.99
CA LEU A 71 -7.07 2.80 -2.01
C LEU A 71 -6.83 1.65 -2.95
N ARG A 72 -6.18 1.91 -4.09
CA ARG A 72 -5.98 0.88 -5.09
C ARG A 72 -4.99 -0.15 -4.60
N VAL A 73 -3.85 0.29 -4.08
CA VAL A 73 -2.71 -0.57 -3.72
C VAL A 73 -2.85 -1.14 -2.30
N GLN A 74 -3.19 -0.33 -1.31
CA GLN A 74 -3.34 -0.82 0.08
C GLN A 74 -4.76 -1.24 0.40
N GLY A 75 -5.75 -0.51 -0.12
CA GLY A 75 -7.16 -0.80 0.10
C GLY A 75 -7.72 -1.91 -0.79
N ASN A 76 -6.97 -2.40 -1.78
CA ASN A 76 -7.40 -3.37 -2.81
C ASN A 76 -8.74 -3.00 -3.47
N MET A 77 -9.09 -1.72 -3.54
CA MET A 77 -10.37 -1.27 -4.09
C MET A 77 -10.32 -1.22 -5.62
N THR A 78 -11.45 -1.49 -6.26
CA THR A 78 -11.63 -1.27 -7.71
C THR A 78 -11.80 0.22 -8.01
N PHE A 79 -11.44 0.67 -9.22
CA PHE A 79 -11.67 2.05 -9.65
C PHE A 79 -13.14 2.48 -9.53
N ARG A 80 -14.09 1.55 -9.71
CA ARG A 80 -15.52 1.82 -9.50
C ARG A 80 -15.85 2.10 -8.03
N GLN A 81 -15.30 1.34 -7.09
CA GLN A 81 -15.50 1.58 -5.66
C GLN A 81 -14.84 2.90 -5.22
N ILE A 82 -13.63 3.18 -5.73
CA ILE A 82 -12.91 4.42 -5.45
C ILE A 82 -13.69 5.62 -6.00
N ALA A 83 -14.17 5.53 -7.23
CA ALA A 83 -14.98 6.57 -7.87
C ALA A 83 -16.26 6.88 -7.08
N ARG A 84 -16.96 5.86 -6.56
CA ARG A 84 -18.12 6.04 -5.68
C ARG A 84 -17.74 6.79 -4.39
N LEU A 85 -16.62 6.42 -3.78
CA LEU A 85 -16.13 7.04 -2.54
C LEU A 85 -15.75 8.52 -2.74
N GLN A 86 -15.06 8.81 -3.85
CA GLN A 86 -14.59 10.16 -4.21
C GLN A 86 -15.63 11.00 -4.94
N LYS A 87 -16.82 10.45 -5.24
CA LYS A 87 -17.88 11.10 -6.03
C LYS A 87 -17.39 11.59 -7.41
N VAL A 88 -16.64 10.75 -8.12
CA VAL A 88 -16.15 11.02 -9.48
C VAL A 88 -16.52 9.88 -10.43
N SER A 89 -16.21 10.02 -11.72
CA SER A 89 -16.38 8.92 -12.67
C SER A 89 -15.30 7.83 -12.48
N PRO A 90 -15.58 6.56 -12.81
CA PRO A 90 -14.54 5.51 -12.84
C PRO A 90 -13.34 5.87 -13.72
N LYS A 91 -13.59 6.57 -14.84
CA LYS A 91 -12.53 7.05 -15.74
C LYS A 91 -11.65 8.10 -15.05
N THR A 92 -12.24 9.03 -14.32
CA THR A 92 -11.49 10.03 -13.52
C THR A 92 -10.62 9.36 -12.46
N SER A 93 -11.15 8.36 -11.76
CA SER A 93 -10.36 7.58 -10.79
C SER A 93 -9.20 6.84 -11.47
N GLN A 94 -9.44 6.20 -12.62
CA GLN A 94 -8.37 5.53 -13.37
C GLN A 94 -7.29 6.51 -13.85
N SER A 95 -7.68 7.69 -14.36
CA SER A 95 -6.73 8.74 -14.75
C SER A 95 -5.91 9.23 -13.56
N ARG A 96 -6.54 9.50 -12.40
CA ARG A 96 -5.84 9.90 -11.17
C ARG A 96 -4.81 8.86 -10.73
N TYR A 97 -5.15 7.58 -10.83
CA TYR A 97 -4.20 6.50 -10.57
C TYR A 97 -3.02 6.53 -11.53
N HIS A 98 -3.27 6.65 -12.84
CA HIS A 98 -2.23 6.68 -13.87
C HIS A 98 -1.28 7.88 -13.69
N TYR A 99 -1.82 9.09 -13.49
CA TYR A 99 -0.98 10.26 -13.26
C TYR A 99 -0.22 10.16 -11.93
N GLY A 100 -0.88 9.63 -10.89
CA GLY A 100 -0.25 9.40 -9.60
C GLY A 100 0.93 8.42 -9.66
N ILE A 101 0.77 7.27 -10.32
CA ILE A 101 1.85 6.26 -10.40
C ILE A 101 3.00 6.75 -11.28
N ASN A 102 2.70 7.45 -12.38
CA ASN A 102 3.74 8.01 -13.24
C ASN A 102 4.55 9.08 -12.51
N LYS A 103 3.88 9.99 -11.81
CA LYS A 103 4.57 11.02 -11.02
C LYS A 103 5.35 10.43 -9.85
N LEU A 104 4.80 9.41 -9.18
CA LEU A 104 5.50 8.72 -8.11
C LEU A 104 6.80 8.06 -8.60
N ARG A 105 6.78 7.46 -9.79
CA ARG A 105 8.00 6.89 -10.41
C ARG A 105 9.06 7.97 -10.66
N SER A 106 8.69 9.06 -11.34
CA SER A 106 9.61 10.19 -11.59
C SER A 106 10.28 10.68 -10.31
N LEU A 107 9.48 10.90 -9.25
CA LEU A 107 9.98 11.38 -7.97
C LEU A 107 10.91 10.38 -7.26
N LEU A 108 10.71 9.09 -7.46
CA LEU A 108 11.58 8.07 -6.87
C LEU A 108 12.85 7.85 -7.70
N ASP A 109 12.76 7.98 -9.01
CA ASP A 109 13.93 7.88 -9.91
C ASP A 109 14.88 9.07 -9.67
N GLU A 110 14.34 10.29 -9.56
CA GLU A 110 15.11 11.51 -9.23
C GLU A 110 15.84 11.41 -7.87
N GLU A 111 15.21 10.77 -6.88
CA GLU A 111 15.78 10.62 -5.54
C GLU A 111 16.81 9.49 -5.43
N VAL A 112 16.84 8.57 -6.39
CA VAL A 112 17.85 7.50 -6.48
C VAL A 112 19.08 7.98 -7.26
N ASP A 113 18.90 8.92 -8.18
CA ASP A 113 19.98 9.55 -8.95
C ASP A 113 20.67 10.72 -8.22
N SER A 114 20.15 11.14 -7.06
CA SER A 114 20.68 12.23 -6.21
C SER A 114 21.54 11.72 -5.05
#